data_AF-A0A7V3QLD2-F1
#
_entry.id   AF-A0A7V3QLD2-F1
#
_cell.length_a   1.000
_cell.length_b   1.000
_cell.length_c   1.000
_cell.angle_alpha   90.00
_cell.angle_beta   90.00
_cell.angle_gamma   90.00
#
_symmetry.space_group_name_H-M   'P 1'
#
loop_
_entity.id
_entity.type
_entity.pdbx_description
1 polymer ?
#
loop_
_entity_poly.entity_id
_entity_poly.type
_entity_poly.pdbx_seq_one_letter_code
_entity_poly.pdbx_strand_id
1 'polypeptide(L)'
;FYPVVETIQKNNICHYVMAPAKISLLAEKRAKKIASDIIKLLTGAGVFGIEMFKTPDDRVLINEVAPRVHNSGHYTIEACITSQFEQHVRAVCGLPLGSTKMIVPAAVMINILGERNGEADLKGLDKALAIPNVSVHIYGKHETRIGRKMGHIVAIGESLAEAFKKAKQAREYISI
;
A
#
# COMPACT_ATOMS: atom_id res chain seq x y z
N PHE A 1 4.51 -1.89 14.42
CA PHE A 1 4.81 -1.61 13.00
C PHE A 1 3.92 -2.50 12.15
N TYR A 2 3.38 -1.97 11.06
CA TYR A 2 2.79 -2.80 10.01
C TYR A 2 3.82 -3.79 9.46
N PRO A 3 3.38 -4.92 8.85
CA PRO A 3 4.27 -5.80 8.11
C PRO A 3 5.08 -5.03 7.06
N VAL A 4 6.34 -5.44 6.88
CA VAL A 4 7.18 -4.89 5.82
C VAL A 4 6.54 -5.28 4.49
N VAL A 5 6.48 -4.33 3.55
CA VAL A 5 5.91 -4.54 2.22
C VAL A 5 6.97 -4.34 1.15
N GLU A 6 6.78 -5.03 0.03
CA GLU A 6 7.58 -4.83 -1.17
C GLU A 6 6.82 -3.92 -2.12
N THR A 7 7.47 -2.89 -2.64
CA THR A 7 6.86 -1.95 -3.59
C THR A 7 7.57 -2.04 -4.93
N ILE A 8 6.78 -2.10 -6.01
CA ILE A 8 7.31 -2.10 -7.37
C ILE A 8 7.00 -0.75 -7.99
N GLN A 9 8.06 -0.06 -8.40
CA GLN A 9 7.99 1.28 -8.98
C GLN A 9 8.16 1.18 -10.50
N LYS A 10 7.40 1.96 -11.26
CA LYS A 10 7.56 2.12 -12.71
C LYS A 10 7.43 3.61 -13.05
N ASN A 11 8.39 4.16 -13.80
CA ASN A 11 8.45 5.58 -14.13
C ASN A 11 8.31 6.48 -12.88
N ASN A 12 9.00 6.11 -11.79
CA ASN A 12 8.96 6.79 -10.49
C ASN A 12 7.56 6.84 -9.83
N ILE A 13 6.66 5.94 -10.21
CA ILE A 13 5.32 5.80 -9.62
C ILE A 13 5.18 4.39 -9.04
N CYS A 14 4.68 4.32 -7.80
CA CYS A 14 4.37 3.04 -7.18
C CYS A 14 3.27 2.36 -8.01
N HIS A 15 3.59 1.22 -8.62
CA HIS A 15 2.67 0.48 -9.47
C HIS A 15 1.86 -0.50 -8.62
N TYR A 16 2.55 -1.29 -7.81
CA TYR A 16 1.91 -2.20 -6.87
C TYR A 16 2.74 -2.46 -5.62
N VAL A 17 2.07 -2.99 -4.61
CA VAL A 17 2.57 -3.28 -3.27
C VAL A 17 2.20 -4.72 -2.93
N MET A 18 3.14 -5.46 -2.34
CA MET A 18 2.95 -6.85 -1.91
C MET A 18 3.17 -6.95 -0.40
N ALA A 19 2.19 -7.47 0.31
CA ALA A 19 2.20 -7.64 1.76
C ALA A 19 1.89 -9.09 2.15
N PRO A 20 2.69 -9.73 3.02
CA PRO A 20 4.00 -9.28 3.51
C PRO A 20 5.10 -9.36 2.43
N ALA A 21 6.19 -8.62 2.58
CA ALA A 21 7.36 -8.71 1.71
C ALA A 21 8.05 -10.09 1.81
N LYS A 22 8.48 -10.65 0.67
CA LYS A 22 9.26 -11.91 0.64
C LYS A 22 10.75 -11.64 0.86
N ILE A 23 11.11 -11.33 2.10
CA ILE A 23 12.49 -11.02 2.51
C ILE A 23 12.97 -11.94 3.64
N SER A 24 14.28 -11.99 3.86
CA SER A 24 14.84 -12.75 4.96
C SER A 24 14.46 -12.14 6.32
N LEU A 25 14.43 -12.96 7.37
CA LEU A 25 14.21 -12.50 8.74
C LEU A 25 15.24 -11.45 9.18
N LEU A 26 16.47 -11.53 8.64
CA LEU A 26 17.53 -10.56 8.92
C LEU A 26 17.19 -9.19 8.31
N ALA A 27 16.79 -9.16 7.03
CA ALA A 27 16.37 -7.94 6.37
C ALA A 27 15.13 -7.32 7.04
N GLU A 28 14.15 -8.13 7.44
CA GLU A 28 12.97 -7.66 8.15
C GLU A 28 13.31 -7.03 9.51
N LYS A 29 14.18 -7.68 10.29
CA LYS A 29 14.68 -7.14 11.56
C LYS A 29 15.42 -5.81 11.35
N ARG A 30 16.26 -5.72 10.31
CA ARG A 30 16.98 -4.49 9.96
C ARG A 30 16.02 -3.36 9.59
N ALA A 31 15.03 -3.63 8.75
CA ALA A 31 14.00 -2.64 8.38
C ALA A 31 13.23 -2.13 9.61
N LYS A 32 12.77 -3.03 10.50
CA LYS A 32 12.07 -2.65 11.74
C LYS A 32 12.98 -1.86 12.69
N LYS A 33 14.26 -2.21 12.78
CA LYS A 33 15.23 -1.46 13.59
C LYS A 33 15.40 -0.03 13.05
N ILE A 34 15.63 0.10 11.74
CA ILE A 34 15.76 1.40 11.07
C ILE A 34 14.51 2.26 11.31
N ALA A 35 13.32 1.68 11.14
CA ALA A 35 12.07 2.38 11.39
C ALA A 35 11.95 2.86 12.84
N SER A 36 12.33 2.02 13.82
CA SER A 36 12.35 2.39 15.24
C SER A 36 13.34 3.53 15.54
N ASP A 37 14.54 3.46 14.95
CA ASP A 37 15.56 4.49 15.15
C ASP A 37 15.13 5.84 14.55
N ILE A 38 14.55 5.84 13.33
CA ILE A 38 14.01 7.06 12.69
C ILE A 38 12.90 7.67 13.55
N ILE A 39 11.93 6.88 14.00
CA ILE A 39 10.78 7.40 14.75
C ILE A 39 11.21 8.04 16.07
N LYS A 40 12.28 7.56 16.72
CA LYS A 40 12.83 8.18 17.93
C LYS A 40 13.44 9.57 17.69
N LEU A 41 13.87 9.86 16.47
CA LEU A 41 14.47 11.14 16.09
C LEU A 41 13.43 12.16 15.62
N LEU A 42 12.25 11.70 15.23
CA LEU A 42 11.18 12.57 14.75
C LEU A 42 10.29 12.99 15.92
N THR A 43 9.83 14.24 15.87
CA THR A 43 8.78 14.74 16.76
C THR A 43 7.45 14.71 16.01
N GLY A 44 6.37 14.40 16.73
CA GLY A 44 5.02 14.39 16.17
C GLY A 44 4.24 13.11 16.47
N ALA A 45 2.97 13.14 16.10
CA ALA A 45 2.05 12.02 16.24
C ALA A 45 1.46 11.70 14.87
N GLY A 46 1.30 10.40 14.56
CA GLY A 46 0.74 9.97 13.29
C GLY A 46 1.35 8.68 12.77
N VAL A 47 1.36 8.55 11.45
CA VAL A 47 1.91 7.42 10.70
C VAL A 47 2.97 7.96 9.77
N PHE A 48 4.04 7.19 9.60
CA PHE A 48 5.18 7.55 8.76
C PHE A 48 5.41 6.42 7.75
N GLY A 49 5.47 6.78 6.47
CA GLY A 49 6.02 5.92 5.43
C GLY A 49 7.53 6.02 5.43
N ILE A 50 8.24 4.89 5.45
CA ILE A 50 9.70 4.86 5.38
C ILE A 50 10.07 3.95 4.22
N GLU A 51 10.55 4.55 3.13
CA GLU A 51 10.99 3.80 1.96
C GLU A 51 12.45 3.38 2.13
N MET A 52 12.73 2.14 1.73
CA MET A 52 14.04 1.53 1.91
C MET A 52 14.44 0.74 0.68
N PHE A 53 15.74 0.63 0.45
CA PHE A 53 16.32 -0.32 -0.50
C PHE A 53 16.88 -1.53 0.24
N LYS A 54 16.50 -2.74 -0.18
CA LYS A 54 17.14 -3.99 0.22
C LYS A 54 18.18 -4.36 -0.84
N THR A 55 19.42 -4.53 -0.43
CA THR A 55 20.50 -5.01 -1.30
C THR A 55 20.48 -6.55 -1.41
N PRO A 56 21.20 -7.14 -2.39
CA PRO A 56 21.33 -8.59 -2.50
C PRO A 56 21.92 -9.26 -1.24
N ASP A 57 22.82 -8.59 -0.52
CA ASP A 57 23.45 -9.04 0.73
C ASP A 57 22.65 -8.68 2.01
N ASP A 58 21.33 -8.48 1.86
CA ASP A 58 20.39 -8.19 2.95
C ASP A 58 20.66 -6.91 3.75
N ARG A 59 21.51 -6.00 3.26
CA ARG A 59 21.57 -4.65 3.84
C ARG A 59 20.28 -3.91 3.50
N VAL A 60 19.88 -3.03 4.40
CA VAL A 60 18.69 -2.19 4.26
C VAL A 60 19.16 -0.75 4.38
N LEU A 61 18.92 0.02 3.32
CA LEU A 61 19.32 1.43 3.20
C LEU A 61 18.05 2.28 3.19
N ILE A 62 18.07 3.43 3.87
CA ILE A 62 16.95 4.38 3.85
C ILE A 62 16.98 5.12 2.51
N ASN A 63 15.83 5.27 1.88
CA ASN A 63 15.64 6.13 0.72
C ASN A 63 15.00 7.46 1.14
N GLU A 64 13.79 7.41 1.68
CA GLU A 64 13.03 8.60 2.10
C GLU A 64 12.07 8.32 3.26
N VAL A 65 11.57 9.39 3.87
CA VAL A 65 10.58 9.36 4.95
C VAL A 65 9.43 10.31 4.61
N ALA A 66 8.20 9.79 4.64
CA ALA A 66 6.97 10.54 4.47
C ALA A 66 6.23 10.65 5.82
N PRO A 67 6.12 11.84 6.44
CA PRO A 67 5.47 12.04 7.74
C PRO A 67 3.93 12.09 7.63
N ARG A 68 3.36 11.09 6.97
CA ARG A 68 1.93 10.94 6.71
C ARG A 68 1.60 9.48 6.40
N VAL A 69 0.31 9.17 6.32
CA VAL A 69 -0.17 7.97 5.64
C VAL A 69 0.44 7.87 4.24
N HIS A 70 0.78 6.65 3.85
CA HIS A 70 1.56 6.39 2.66
C HIS A 70 0.80 5.52 1.65
N ASN A 71 1.09 5.70 0.37
CA ASN A 71 0.42 4.95 -0.70
C ASN A 71 0.72 3.44 -0.58
N SER A 72 1.94 3.09 -0.17
CA SER A 72 2.32 1.70 0.13
C SER A 72 1.62 1.10 1.36
N GLY A 73 0.90 1.91 2.15
CA GLY A 73 0.09 1.46 3.27
C GLY A 73 -1.38 1.24 2.94
N HIS A 74 -1.86 1.51 1.72
CA HIS A 74 -3.29 1.42 1.41
C HIS A 74 -3.86 0.00 1.56
N TYR A 75 -3.04 -1.04 1.35
CA TYR A 75 -3.42 -2.43 1.60
C TYR A 75 -3.94 -2.69 3.03
N THR A 76 -3.57 -1.84 4.00
CA THR A 76 -3.97 -2.00 5.40
C THR A 76 -5.47 -1.80 5.63
N ILE A 77 -6.20 -1.21 4.68
CA ILE A 77 -7.66 -1.06 4.77
C ILE A 77 -8.33 -2.44 4.82
N GLU A 78 -7.94 -3.35 3.93
CA GLU A 78 -8.53 -4.69 3.82
C GLU A 78 -7.75 -5.76 4.59
N ALA A 79 -6.45 -5.54 4.81
CA ALA A 79 -5.56 -6.62 5.21
C ALA A 79 -5.13 -6.59 6.68
N CYS A 80 -5.40 -5.51 7.42
CA CYS A 80 -4.93 -5.33 8.80
C CYS A 80 -6.09 -5.07 9.77
N ILE A 81 -5.90 -5.42 11.06
CA ILE A 81 -6.88 -5.12 12.12
C ILE A 81 -7.19 -3.61 12.19
N THR A 82 -6.16 -2.76 12.06
CA THR A 82 -6.30 -1.31 12.08
C THR A 82 -5.61 -0.71 10.86
N SER A 83 -6.38 -0.05 9.99
CA SER A 83 -5.82 0.61 8.81
C SER A 83 -4.89 1.75 9.18
N GLN A 84 -3.96 2.12 8.30
CA GLN A 84 -3.06 3.26 8.54
C GLN A 84 -3.81 4.57 8.78
N PHE A 85 -5.03 4.71 8.24
CA PHE A 85 -5.84 5.91 8.41
C PHE A 85 -6.43 5.97 9.82
N GLU A 86 -7.00 4.87 10.30
CA GLU A 86 -7.47 4.77 11.68
C GLU A 86 -6.31 4.94 12.66
N GLN A 87 -5.17 4.30 12.38
CA GLN A 87 -3.96 4.41 13.18
C GLN A 87 -3.45 5.84 13.25
N HIS A 88 -3.50 6.57 12.14
CA HIS A 88 -3.14 7.99 12.08
C HIS A 88 -4.06 8.82 12.96
N VAL A 89 -5.38 8.64 12.83
CA VAL A 89 -6.38 9.33 13.67
C VAL A 89 -6.15 9.04 15.15
N ARG A 90 -5.97 7.77 15.54
CA ARG A 90 -5.70 7.40 16.93
C ARG A 90 -4.46 8.09 17.47
N ALA A 91 -3.38 8.10 16.70
CA ALA A 91 -2.12 8.72 17.11
C ALA A 91 -2.27 10.24 17.31
N VAL A 92 -2.86 10.96 16.35
CA VAL A 92 -2.99 12.44 16.45
C VAL A 92 -3.97 12.87 17.53
N CYS A 93 -4.98 12.04 17.85
CA CYS A 93 -5.95 12.32 18.91
C CYS A 93 -5.49 11.83 20.31
N GLY A 94 -4.29 11.24 20.43
CA GLY A 94 -3.82 10.68 21.71
C GLY A 94 -4.60 9.46 22.19
N LEU A 95 -5.30 8.76 21.29
CA LEU A 95 -6.07 7.55 21.61
C LEU A 95 -5.16 6.31 21.62
N PRO A 96 -5.58 5.23 22.30
CA PRO A 96 -4.86 3.96 22.24
C PRO A 96 -4.68 3.46 20.80
N LEU A 97 -3.43 3.18 20.45
CA LEU A 97 -3.05 2.66 19.14
C LEU A 97 -3.68 1.28 18.89
N GLY A 98 -4.08 1.03 17.65
CA GLY A 98 -4.67 -0.24 17.23
C GLY A 98 -3.61 -1.30 16.91
N SER A 99 -4.07 -2.54 16.75
CA SER A 99 -3.20 -3.62 16.31
C SER A 99 -2.89 -3.48 14.83
N THR A 100 -1.60 -3.55 14.48
CA THR A 100 -1.12 -3.48 13.08
C THR A 100 -1.00 -4.88 12.45
N LYS A 101 -1.54 -5.92 13.11
CA LYS A 101 -1.48 -7.31 12.65
C LYS A 101 -2.30 -7.49 11.37
N MET A 102 -1.72 -8.19 10.39
CA MET A 102 -2.47 -8.67 9.23
C MET A 102 -3.49 -9.74 9.61
N ILE A 103 -4.70 -9.65 9.06
CA ILE A 103 -5.79 -10.62 9.27
C ILE A 103 -5.96 -11.62 8.14
N VAL A 104 -5.17 -11.46 7.08
CA VAL A 104 -5.13 -12.33 5.90
C VAL A 104 -3.70 -12.79 5.64
N PRO A 105 -3.49 -13.93 4.95
CA PRO A 105 -2.15 -14.42 4.64
C PRO A 105 -1.39 -13.51 3.68
N ALA A 106 -2.08 -12.95 2.67
CA ALA A 106 -1.47 -12.10 1.67
C ALA A 106 -2.43 -11.00 1.18
N ALA A 107 -1.86 -9.85 0.84
CA ALA A 107 -2.55 -8.75 0.19
C ALA A 107 -1.67 -8.11 -0.90
N VAL A 108 -2.30 -7.72 -2.00
CA VAL A 108 -1.65 -6.96 -3.08
C VAL A 108 -2.49 -5.73 -3.37
N MET A 109 -1.81 -4.58 -3.39
CA MET A 109 -2.41 -3.32 -3.79
C MET A 109 -1.86 -2.88 -5.15
N ILE A 110 -2.72 -2.51 -6.09
CA ILE A 110 -2.34 -1.98 -7.42
C ILE A 110 -2.94 -0.59 -7.58
N ASN A 111 -2.14 0.41 -7.95
CA ASN A 111 -2.67 1.75 -8.22
C ASN A 111 -3.48 1.76 -9.53
N ILE A 112 -4.59 2.49 -9.52
CA ILE A 112 -5.33 2.86 -10.72
C ILE A 112 -4.79 4.22 -11.15
N LEU A 113 -4.07 4.24 -12.27
CA LEU A 113 -3.49 5.45 -12.85
C LEU A 113 -4.35 5.89 -14.03
N GLY A 114 -4.50 7.20 -14.22
CA GLY A 114 -5.10 7.76 -15.42
C GLY A 114 -4.30 7.37 -16.67
N GLU A 115 -5.02 6.98 -17.72
CA GLU A 115 -4.45 6.48 -18.98
C GLU A 115 -4.52 7.51 -20.11
N ARG A 116 -5.31 8.56 -19.89
CA ARG A 116 -5.54 9.68 -20.82
C ARG A 116 -5.68 10.99 -20.04
N ASN A 117 -5.88 12.09 -20.77
CA ASN A 117 -6.24 13.38 -20.20
C ASN A 117 -7.74 13.66 -20.47
N GLY A 118 -8.41 14.34 -19.55
CA GLY A 118 -9.78 14.83 -19.70
C GLY A 118 -10.66 14.52 -18.49
N GLU A 119 -11.98 14.53 -18.68
CA GLU A 119 -12.93 14.14 -17.64
C GLU A 119 -12.77 12.65 -17.29
N ALA A 120 -12.81 12.35 -15.99
CA ALA A 120 -12.73 10.99 -15.49
C ALA A 120 -14.02 10.23 -15.81
N ASP A 121 -13.89 9.11 -16.51
CA ASP A 121 -15.01 8.26 -16.92
C ASP A 121 -14.68 6.82 -16.54
N LEU A 122 -15.15 6.39 -15.36
CA LEU A 122 -14.83 5.10 -14.79
C LEU A 122 -15.61 3.98 -15.47
N LYS A 123 -14.89 3.01 -16.05
CA LYS A 123 -15.47 1.82 -16.71
C LYS A 123 -14.97 0.53 -16.07
N GLY A 124 -15.79 -0.52 -16.19
CA GLY A 124 -15.46 -1.88 -15.77
C GLY A 124 -15.41 -2.10 -14.27
N LEU A 125 -15.95 -1.17 -13.47
CA LEU A 125 -16.04 -1.30 -12.01
C LEU A 125 -16.85 -2.54 -11.61
N ASP A 126 -17.97 -2.80 -12.28
CA ASP A 126 -18.83 -3.97 -12.08
C ASP A 126 -18.04 -5.28 -12.24
N LYS A 127 -17.25 -5.40 -13.31
CA LYS A 127 -16.42 -6.58 -13.59
C LYS A 127 -15.29 -6.74 -12.58
N ALA A 128 -14.67 -5.64 -12.17
CA ALA A 128 -13.61 -5.65 -11.16
C ALA A 128 -14.15 -6.09 -9.79
N LEU A 129 -15.31 -5.57 -9.39
CA LEU A 129 -15.97 -5.92 -8.12
C LEU A 129 -16.56 -7.33 -8.11
N ALA A 130 -16.83 -7.92 -9.27
CA ALA A 130 -17.28 -9.31 -9.37
C ALA A 130 -16.18 -10.33 -9.04
N ILE A 131 -14.90 -9.92 -8.97
CA ILE A 131 -13.79 -10.81 -8.60
C ILE A 131 -13.80 -10.99 -7.07
N PRO A 132 -13.90 -12.24 -6.56
CA PRO A 132 -13.89 -12.48 -5.12
C PRO A 132 -12.62 -11.94 -4.46
N ASN A 133 -12.77 -11.40 -3.25
CA ASN A 133 -11.68 -10.86 -2.42
C ASN A 133 -10.94 -9.65 -3.03
N VAL A 134 -11.62 -8.88 -3.89
CA VAL A 134 -11.12 -7.63 -4.45
C VAL A 134 -11.94 -6.45 -3.91
N SER A 135 -11.25 -5.41 -3.48
CA SER A 135 -11.83 -4.11 -3.13
C SER A 135 -11.27 -3.03 -4.05
N VAL A 136 -12.14 -2.16 -4.56
CA VAL A 136 -11.78 -1.06 -5.46
C VAL A 136 -12.07 0.27 -4.78
N HIS A 137 -11.05 1.14 -4.72
CA HIS A 137 -11.11 2.46 -4.11
C HIS A 137 -10.89 3.54 -5.17
N ILE A 138 -11.90 4.37 -5.42
CA ILE A 138 -11.83 5.47 -6.39
C ILE A 138 -11.88 6.80 -5.63
N TYR A 139 -10.96 7.71 -5.94
CA TYR A 139 -10.77 8.94 -5.17
C TYR A 139 -11.72 10.09 -5.56
N GLY A 140 -12.70 9.85 -6.43
CA GLY A 140 -13.67 10.88 -6.85
C GLY A 140 -13.07 12.07 -7.60
N LYS A 141 -11.92 11.91 -8.25
CA LYS A 141 -11.27 12.98 -9.02
C LYS A 141 -12.02 13.21 -10.33
N HIS A 142 -12.49 14.44 -10.56
CA HIS A 142 -13.24 14.82 -11.76
C HIS A 142 -12.44 14.75 -13.06
N GLU A 143 -11.11 14.93 -12.99
CA GLU A 143 -10.24 14.89 -14.17
C GLU A 143 -9.20 13.77 -14.06
N THR A 144 -9.04 13.02 -15.15
CA THR A 144 -7.95 12.06 -15.33
C THR A 144 -6.78 12.73 -16.07
N ARG A 145 -5.56 12.34 -15.71
CA ARG A 145 -4.33 12.71 -16.43
C ARG A 145 -3.42 11.49 -16.48
N ILE A 146 -2.63 11.36 -17.54
CA ILE A 146 -1.68 10.26 -17.69
C ILE A 146 -0.79 10.17 -16.44
N GLY A 147 -0.80 9.02 -15.77
CA GLY A 147 -0.02 8.77 -14.55
C GLY A 147 -0.58 9.35 -13.25
N ARG A 148 -1.70 10.10 -13.29
CA ARG A 148 -2.37 10.59 -12.06
C ARG A 148 -2.98 9.41 -11.32
N LYS A 149 -2.70 9.26 -10.03
CA LYS A 149 -3.36 8.25 -9.18
C LYS A 149 -4.86 8.57 -9.06
N MET A 150 -5.72 7.78 -9.67
CA MET A 150 -7.18 7.96 -9.67
C MET A 150 -7.87 7.07 -8.63
N GLY A 151 -7.20 6.00 -8.22
CA GLY A 151 -7.69 5.07 -7.22
C GLY A 151 -6.65 4.00 -6.91
N HIS A 152 -7.10 2.95 -6.24
CA HIS A 152 -6.33 1.73 -6.07
C HIS A 152 -7.25 0.52 -5.92
N ILE A 153 -6.69 -0.65 -6.17
CA ILE A 153 -7.32 -1.95 -5.95
C ILE A 153 -6.54 -2.64 -4.83
N VAL A 154 -7.24 -3.30 -3.92
CA VAL A 154 -6.63 -4.24 -2.97
C VAL A 154 -7.26 -5.60 -3.18
N ALA A 155 -6.43 -6.62 -3.39
CA ALA A 155 -6.87 -8.01 -3.40
C ALA A 155 -6.21 -8.76 -2.25
N ILE A 156 -6.99 -9.60 -1.57
CA ILE A 156 -6.51 -10.50 -0.51
C ILE A 156 -6.59 -11.96 -0.97
N GLY A 157 -5.74 -12.82 -0.41
CA GLY A 157 -5.74 -14.25 -0.72
C GLY A 157 -4.84 -15.07 0.18
N GLU A 158 -4.80 -16.37 -0.07
CA GLU A 158 -3.99 -17.33 0.69
C GLU A 158 -2.50 -17.26 0.32
N SER A 159 -2.19 -16.66 -0.83
CA SER A 159 -0.83 -16.40 -1.27
C SER A 159 -0.71 -15.08 -2.03
N LEU A 160 0.50 -14.52 -2.03
CA LEU A 160 0.83 -13.33 -2.82
C LEU A 160 0.57 -13.54 -4.32
N ALA A 161 0.78 -14.76 -4.83
CA ALA A 161 0.56 -15.07 -6.25
C ALA A 161 -0.94 -15.02 -6.60
N GLU A 162 -1.79 -15.58 -5.75
CA GLU A 162 -3.24 -15.53 -5.90
C GLU A 162 -3.77 -14.10 -5.81
N ALA A 163 -3.39 -13.37 -4.76
CA ALA A 163 -3.79 -11.97 -4.57
C ALA A 163 -3.32 -11.09 -5.75
N PHE A 164 -2.09 -11.28 -6.23
CA PHE A 164 -1.58 -10.57 -7.39
C PHE A 164 -2.39 -10.86 -8.66
N LYS A 165 -2.72 -12.13 -8.92
CA LYS A 165 -3.54 -12.52 -10.08
C LYS A 165 -4.90 -11.83 -10.05
N LYS A 166 -5.58 -11.83 -8.90
CA LYS A 166 -6.89 -11.17 -8.71
C LYS A 166 -6.79 -9.65 -8.89
N ALA A 167 -5.84 -8.99 -8.23
CA ALA A 167 -5.65 -7.55 -8.34
C ALA A 167 -5.32 -7.12 -9.78
N LYS A 168 -4.47 -7.90 -10.48
CA LYS A 168 -4.12 -7.65 -11.87
C LYS A 168 -5.33 -7.78 -12.79
N GLN A 169 -6.09 -8.87 -12.67
CA GLN A 169 -7.31 -9.08 -13.44
C GLN A 169 -8.33 -7.95 -13.22
N ALA A 170 -8.52 -7.53 -11.97
CA ALA A 170 -9.39 -6.41 -11.64
C ALA A 170 -8.91 -5.10 -12.30
N ARG A 171 -7.58 -4.85 -12.28
CA ARG A 171 -6.99 -3.67 -12.91
C ARG A 171 -7.18 -3.65 -14.43
N GLU A 172 -7.15 -4.81 -15.09
CA GLU A 172 -7.38 -4.94 -16.53
C GLU A 172 -8.81 -4.57 -16.95
N TYR A 173 -9.80 -4.72 -16.07
CA TYR A 173 -11.17 -4.27 -16.34
C TYR A 173 -11.35 -2.77 -16.20
N ILE A 174 -10.58 -2.13 -15.30
CA ILE A 174 -10.74 -0.71 -14.99
C ILE A 174 -10.06 0.17 -16.03
N SER A 175 -10.81 1.14 -16.55
CA SER A 175 -10.29 2.31 -17.27
C SER A 175 -10.89 3.59 -16.69
N ILE A 176 -10.09 4.65 -16.58
CA ILE A 176 -10.49 5.93 -15.98
C ILE A 176 -9.72 7.16 -16.50
#